data_AF-A0A1D1YGH2-F1
#
_entry.id   AF-A0A1D1YGH2-F1
#
_cell.length_a   1.000
_cell.length_b   1.000
_cell.length_c   1.000
_cell.angle_alpha   90.00
_cell.angle_beta   90.00
_cell.angle_gamma   90.00
#
_symmetry.space_group_name_H-M   'P 1'
#
loop_
_entity.id
_entity.type
_entity.pdbx_description
1 polymer ?
#
loop_
_entity_poly.entity_id
_entity_poly.type
_entity_poly.pdbx_seq_one_letter_code
_entity_poly.pdbx_strand_id
1 'polypeptide(L)'
;MVSTLVYLHIFLVSLLASLTTACDTACRTELGLSFVDIYASESHSLFELFAQNLTSHILDGVNVNKISPGKGSKLRNEIIDDVRVTVSQLDKSFAETIPGLVEDAIFNQSPEFRGECSVPVETKSSQFSVSKKDACMMVEEVCGSVLSICRHLDLVKERTVKTVVSALDNDTTGEFYTVISHTISRIAVKWKLGVAQRKALISKSNANVKMLLAIFSEHYKNGFCSDSNCDQYDDKIVELLLSYV
;
A
#
# COMPACT_ATOMS: atom_id res chain seq x y z
N MET A 1 18.40 -0.55 59.47
CA MET A 1 18.74 -1.44 58.33
C MET A 1 17.49 -2.15 57.81
N VAL A 2 16.52 -1.41 57.26
CA VAL A 2 15.29 -2.00 56.67
C VAL A 2 14.93 -1.38 55.32
N SER A 3 15.51 -0.23 54.96
CA SER A 3 15.11 0.54 53.77
C SER A 3 15.77 0.14 52.45
N THR A 4 16.73 -0.80 52.44
CA THR A 4 17.41 -1.26 51.22
C THR A 4 16.76 -2.47 50.55
N LEU A 5 15.82 -3.15 51.22
CA LEU A 5 15.15 -4.34 50.67
C LEU A 5 13.95 -4.01 49.75
N VAL A 6 13.35 -2.81 49.88
CA VAL A 6 12.15 -2.44 49.11
C VAL A 6 12.49 -1.97 47.68
N TYR A 7 13.66 -1.36 47.47
CA TYR A 7 14.06 -0.87 46.15
C TYR A 7 14.45 -1.99 45.17
N LEU A 8 14.91 -3.14 45.68
CA LEU A 8 15.29 -4.28 44.83
C LEU A 8 14.07 -5.03 44.26
N HIS A 9 12.90 -4.91 44.88
CA HIS A 9 11.67 -5.54 44.39
C HIS A 9 10.92 -4.67 43.37
N ILE A 10 11.03 -3.34 43.45
CA ILE A 10 10.39 -2.45 42.46
C ILE A 10 11.13 -2.49 41.12
N PHE A 11 12.46 -2.70 41.12
CA PHE A 11 13.24 -2.80 39.87
C PHE A 11 13.12 -4.15 39.16
N LEU A 12 12.68 -5.21 39.87
CA LEU A 12 12.50 -6.54 39.28
C LEU A 12 11.13 -6.72 38.61
N VAL A 13 10.11 -5.98 39.06
CA VAL A 13 8.76 -6.02 38.46
C VAL A 13 8.69 -5.20 37.16
N SER A 14 9.49 -4.14 37.03
CA SER A 14 9.58 -3.36 35.77
C SER A 14 10.37 -4.07 34.67
N LEU A 15 11.24 -5.04 34.99
CA LEU A 15 11.96 -5.84 34.00
C LEU A 15 11.14 -7.03 33.46
N LEU A 16 10.09 -7.44 34.17
CA LEU A 16 9.16 -8.48 33.73
C LEU A 16 8.04 -7.93 32.82
N ALA A 17 7.77 -6.62 32.86
CA ALA A 17 6.85 -5.96 31.93
C ALA A 17 7.43 -5.79 30.50
N SER A 18 8.74 -5.97 30.32
CA SER A 18 9.41 -5.93 29.02
C SER A 18 9.38 -7.26 28.25
N LEU A 19 8.80 -8.33 28.81
CA LEU A 19 8.71 -9.64 28.15
C LEU A 19 7.34 -9.91 27.50
N THR A 20 6.36 -9.00 27.64
CA THR A 20 5.02 -9.13 27.05
C THR A 20 4.79 -8.25 25.81
N THR A 21 5.84 -7.62 25.26
CA THR A 21 5.71 -6.64 24.16
C THR A 21 6.35 -7.08 22.84
N ALA A 22 6.92 -8.28 22.77
CA ALA A 22 7.41 -8.90 21.53
C ALA A 22 6.36 -9.87 20.95
N CYS A 23 5.09 -9.47 20.95
CA CYS A 23 4.13 -10.09 20.06
C CYS A 23 4.56 -9.73 18.64
N ASP A 24 4.91 -10.78 17.91
CA ASP A 24 6.04 -10.83 17.00
C ASP A 24 5.85 -9.91 15.79
N THR A 25 6.77 -8.96 15.57
CA THR A 25 6.81 -8.15 14.33
C THR A 25 6.77 -9.07 13.10
N ALA A 26 7.32 -10.28 13.18
CA ALA A 26 7.22 -11.27 12.12
C ALA A 26 5.77 -11.71 11.87
N CYS A 27 4.99 -12.06 12.90
CA CYS A 27 3.57 -12.43 12.73
C CYS A 27 2.74 -11.29 12.15
N ARG A 28 2.92 -10.06 12.64
CA ARG A 28 2.22 -8.89 12.10
C ARG A 28 2.54 -8.67 10.62
N THR A 29 3.80 -8.88 10.26
CA THR A 29 4.25 -8.81 8.86
C THR A 29 3.59 -9.91 8.01
N GLU A 30 3.56 -11.16 8.47
CA GLU A 30 2.95 -12.30 7.77
C GLU A 30 1.44 -12.12 7.55
N LEU A 31 0.74 -11.58 8.55
CA LEU A 31 -0.66 -11.18 8.41
C LEU A 31 -0.84 -10.10 7.35
N GLY A 32 0.03 -9.08 7.34
CA GLY A 32 0.04 -8.07 6.29
C GLY A 32 0.22 -8.69 4.90
N LEU A 33 1.18 -9.61 4.76
CA LEU A 33 1.48 -10.32 3.51
C LEU A 33 0.31 -11.16 2.98
N SER A 34 -0.58 -11.64 3.86
CA SER A 34 -1.76 -12.44 3.47
C SER A 34 -2.74 -11.68 2.55
N PHE A 35 -2.66 -10.34 2.51
CA PHE A 35 -3.49 -9.49 1.68
C PHE A 35 -2.76 -8.94 0.44
N VAL A 36 -1.43 -9.01 0.43
CA VAL A 36 -0.59 -8.25 -0.52
C VAL A 36 -0.79 -8.67 -1.95
N ASP A 37 -0.76 -9.97 -2.26
CA ASP A 37 -0.87 -10.42 -3.65
C ASP A 37 -2.20 -9.98 -4.28
N ILE A 38 -3.27 -9.95 -3.49
CA ILE A 38 -4.60 -9.55 -3.94
C ILE A 38 -4.64 -8.04 -4.17
N TYR A 39 -4.29 -7.25 -3.14
CA TYR A 39 -4.35 -5.79 -3.22
C TYR A 39 -3.32 -5.20 -4.19
N ALA A 40 -2.14 -5.80 -4.30
CA ALA A 40 -1.16 -5.41 -5.30
C ALA A 40 -1.68 -5.69 -6.72
N SER A 41 -2.36 -6.82 -6.95
CA SER A 41 -2.94 -7.13 -8.27
C SER A 41 -4.07 -6.16 -8.66
N GLU A 42 -4.95 -5.81 -7.72
CA GLU A 42 -6.00 -4.81 -7.92
C GLU A 42 -5.39 -3.44 -8.23
N SER A 43 -4.39 -3.03 -7.43
CA SER A 43 -3.66 -1.78 -7.62
C SER A 43 -2.95 -1.74 -8.99
N HIS A 44 -2.26 -2.81 -9.36
CA HIS A 44 -1.49 -2.90 -10.61
C HIS A 44 -2.37 -2.62 -11.84
N SER A 45 -3.56 -3.21 -11.90
CA SER A 45 -4.51 -3.01 -12.99
C SER A 45 -4.90 -1.53 -13.16
N LEU A 46 -5.05 -0.81 -12.05
CA LEU A 46 -5.36 0.63 -12.05
C LEU A 46 -4.15 1.47 -12.47
N PHE A 47 -2.94 1.09 -12.07
CA PHE A 47 -1.69 1.72 -12.52
C PHE A 47 -1.42 1.52 -14.01
N GLU A 48 -1.76 0.35 -14.58
CA GLU A 48 -1.66 0.12 -16.03
C GLU A 48 -2.58 1.08 -16.80
N LEU A 49 -3.83 1.23 -16.35
CA LEU A 49 -4.77 2.18 -16.95
C LEU A 49 -4.28 3.62 -16.81
N PHE A 50 -3.73 3.98 -15.64
CA PHE A 50 -3.11 5.28 -15.44
C PHE A 50 -1.93 5.52 -16.38
N ALA A 51 -1.03 4.55 -16.56
CA ALA A 51 0.10 4.66 -17.46
C ALA A 51 -0.35 4.88 -18.91
N GLN A 52 -1.39 4.17 -19.36
CA GLN A 52 -1.97 4.33 -20.69
C GLN A 52 -2.58 5.72 -20.89
N ASN A 53 -3.38 6.19 -19.94
CA ASN A 53 -4.00 7.52 -19.98
C ASN A 53 -2.94 8.62 -19.92
N LEU A 54 -1.97 8.49 -19.00
CA LEU A 54 -0.89 9.46 -18.84
C LEU A 54 -0.08 9.58 -20.12
N THR A 55 0.42 8.47 -20.66
CA THR A 55 1.26 8.51 -21.87
C THR A 55 0.53 9.00 -23.11
N SER A 56 -0.79 8.82 -23.17
CA SER A 56 -1.62 9.34 -24.27
C SER A 56 -1.79 10.86 -24.20
N HIS A 57 -1.89 11.44 -23.00
CA HIS A 57 -2.31 12.84 -22.81
C HIS A 57 -1.23 13.77 -22.23
N ILE A 58 -0.07 13.25 -21.79
CA ILE A 58 0.97 14.05 -21.13
C ILE A 58 1.57 15.16 -22.02
N LEU A 59 1.46 15.03 -23.34
CA LEU A 59 1.93 16.00 -24.32
C LEU A 59 0.79 16.79 -25.00
N ASP A 60 -0.43 16.72 -24.49
CA ASP A 60 -1.55 17.47 -25.05
C ASP A 60 -1.30 18.98 -25.00
N GLY A 61 -1.47 19.62 -26.16
CA GLY A 61 -1.15 21.04 -26.37
C GLY A 61 0.34 21.36 -26.47
N VAL A 62 1.23 20.36 -26.43
CA VAL A 62 2.67 20.53 -26.64
C VAL A 62 3.02 20.35 -28.12
N ASN A 63 3.50 21.40 -28.77
CA ASN A 63 4.04 21.29 -30.13
C ASN A 63 5.51 20.81 -30.09
N VAL A 64 5.69 19.50 -29.99
CA VAL A 64 7.02 18.86 -29.87
C VAL A 64 7.91 19.13 -31.09
N ASN A 65 7.33 19.30 -32.28
CA ASN A 65 8.08 19.62 -33.51
C ASN A 65 8.64 21.05 -33.50
N LYS A 66 7.96 22.00 -32.86
CA LYS A 66 8.49 23.34 -32.62
C LYS A 66 9.57 23.35 -31.52
N ILE A 67 9.42 22.47 -30.53
CA ILE A 67 10.36 22.34 -29.42
C ILE A 67 11.68 21.70 -29.89
N SER A 68 11.61 20.67 -30.74
CA SER A 68 12.78 19.96 -31.27
C SER A 68 12.63 19.73 -32.78
N PRO A 69 12.93 20.76 -33.61
CA PRO A 69 12.79 20.66 -35.07
C PRO A 69 13.57 19.47 -35.65
N GLY A 70 12.92 18.68 -36.51
CA GLY A 70 13.50 17.49 -37.13
C GLY A 70 13.69 16.29 -36.19
N LYS A 71 13.44 16.43 -34.88
CA LYS A 71 13.58 15.36 -33.88
C LYS A 71 12.38 15.24 -32.92
N GLY A 72 11.27 15.89 -33.23
CA GLY A 72 10.10 15.95 -32.36
C GLY A 72 9.49 14.59 -32.04
N SER A 73 9.44 13.67 -33.01
CA SER A 73 8.97 12.30 -32.78
C SER A 73 9.86 11.52 -31.80
N LYS A 74 11.19 11.64 -31.94
CA LYS A 74 12.16 11.00 -31.04
C LYS A 74 12.04 11.53 -29.61
N LEU A 75 11.90 12.85 -29.45
CA LEU A 75 11.67 13.47 -28.14
C LEU A 75 10.33 13.01 -27.53
N ARG A 76 9.25 12.96 -28.33
CA ARG A 76 7.95 12.47 -27.88
C ARG A 76 8.04 11.03 -27.35
N ASN A 77 8.64 10.14 -28.14
CA ASN A 77 8.75 8.72 -27.77
C ASN A 77 9.57 8.55 -26.50
N GLU A 78 10.70 9.25 -26.38
CA GLU A 78 11.52 9.18 -25.17
C GLU A 78 10.76 9.68 -23.94
N ILE A 79 9.96 10.74 -24.04
CA ILE A 79 9.11 11.20 -22.93
C ILE A 79 8.09 10.13 -22.56
N ILE A 80 7.39 9.56 -23.55
CA ILE A 80 6.37 8.53 -23.32
C ILE A 80 6.98 7.29 -22.66
N ASP A 81 8.12 6.83 -23.14
CA ASP A 81 8.78 5.61 -22.65
C ASP A 81 9.32 5.81 -21.23
N ASP A 82 10.04 6.89 -20.96
CA ASP A 82 10.57 7.18 -19.60
C ASP A 82 9.44 7.41 -18.59
N VAL A 83 8.33 8.04 -19.00
CA VAL A 83 7.15 8.24 -18.15
C VAL A 83 6.47 6.91 -17.87
N ARG A 84 6.33 6.03 -18.86
CA ARG A 84 5.78 4.67 -18.66
C ARG A 84 6.63 3.88 -17.66
N VAL A 85 7.95 3.92 -17.81
CA VAL A 85 8.88 3.27 -16.86
C VAL A 85 8.74 3.87 -15.47
N THR A 86 8.61 5.20 -15.37
CA THR A 86 8.39 5.89 -14.09
C THR A 86 7.10 5.42 -13.42
N VAL A 87 5.98 5.33 -14.15
CA VAL A 87 4.71 4.84 -13.57
C VAL A 87 4.83 3.39 -13.10
N SER A 88 5.50 2.53 -13.87
CA SER A 88 5.75 1.14 -13.43
C SER A 88 6.61 1.05 -12.16
N GLN A 89 7.55 1.98 -11.97
CA GLN A 89 8.34 2.06 -10.74
C GLN A 89 7.49 2.56 -9.56
N LEU A 90 6.60 3.53 -9.78
CA LEU A 90 5.67 4.02 -8.75
C LEU A 90 4.70 2.93 -8.33
N ASP A 91 4.14 2.17 -9.29
CA ASP A 91 3.28 1.01 -9.04
C ASP A 91 3.99 -0.01 -8.15
N LYS A 92 5.19 -0.44 -8.54
CA LYS A 92 5.99 -1.38 -7.75
C LYS A 92 6.28 -0.83 -6.34
N SER A 93 6.71 0.43 -6.25
CA SER A 93 7.02 1.07 -4.97
C SER A 93 5.78 1.16 -4.08
N PHE A 94 4.61 1.46 -4.64
CA PHE A 94 3.36 1.54 -3.90
C PHE A 94 2.92 0.15 -3.42
N ALA A 95 3.01 -0.88 -4.28
CA ALA A 95 2.72 -2.26 -3.91
C ALA A 95 3.60 -2.75 -2.74
N GLU A 96 4.87 -2.35 -2.70
CA GLU A 96 5.79 -2.65 -1.59
C GLU A 96 5.35 -2.00 -0.25
N THR A 97 4.51 -0.96 -0.26
CA THR A 97 3.97 -0.34 0.97
C THR A 97 2.70 -1.00 1.51
N ILE A 98 1.94 -1.70 0.65
CA ILE A 98 0.66 -2.32 1.01
C ILE A 98 0.73 -3.19 2.28
N PRO A 99 1.72 -4.08 2.49
CA PRO A 99 1.75 -4.87 3.71
C PRO A 99 1.80 -4.02 5.00
N GLY A 100 2.54 -2.91 4.99
CA GLY A 100 2.59 -1.98 6.12
C GLY A 100 1.27 -1.23 6.33
N LEU A 101 0.55 -0.91 5.25
CA LEU A 101 -0.79 -0.30 5.31
C LEU A 101 -1.84 -1.27 5.86
N VAL A 102 -1.75 -2.56 5.50
CA VAL A 102 -2.60 -3.63 6.04
C VAL A 102 -2.34 -3.78 7.54
N GLU A 103 -1.06 -3.83 7.94
CA GLU A 103 -0.67 -3.93 9.34
C GLU A 103 -1.19 -2.75 10.15
N ASP A 104 -1.06 -1.52 9.63
CA ASP A 104 -1.60 -0.33 10.27
C ASP A 104 -3.13 -0.41 10.45
N ALA A 105 -3.84 -0.83 9.42
CA ALA A 105 -5.29 -0.97 9.45
C ALA A 105 -5.79 -2.00 10.48
N ILE A 106 -5.06 -3.10 10.69
CA ILE A 106 -5.41 -4.14 11.66
C ILE A 106 -5.05 -3.70 13.08
N PHE A 107 -3.82 -3.25 13.28
CA PHE A 107 -3.25 -3.15 14.63
C PHE A 107 -3.30 -1.73 15.22
N ASN A 108 -3.38 -0.69 14.38
CA ASN A 108 -3.28 0.70 14.85
C ASN A 108 -4.61 1.47 14.69
N GLN A 109 -5.58 0.96 13.92
CA GLN A 109 -6.89 1.58 13.76
C GLN A 109 -7.94 0.97 14.70
N SER A 110 -8.89 1.79 15.15
CA SER A 110 -9.86 1.40 16.18
C SER A 110 -11.11 0.67 15.65
N PRO A 111 -11.64 -0.35 16.38
CA PRO A 111 -10.98 -1.07 17.49
C PRO A 111 -9.70 -1.77 17.04
N GLU A 112 -8.63 -1.58 17.81
CA GLU A 112 -7.31 -2.15 17.56
C GLU A 112 -7.31 -3.65 17.91
N PHE A 113 -6.74 -4.47 17.03
CA PHE A 113 -6.57 -5.90 17.26
C PHE A 113 -5.36 -6.13 18.18
N ARG A 114 -5.54 -5.89 19.48
CA ARG A 114 -4.47 -5.99 20.51
C ARG A 114 -4.31 -7.41 21.06
N GLY A 115 -3.19 -7.68 21.73
CA GLY A 115 -2.89 -8.97 22.35
C GLY A 115 -1.82 -9.74 21.58
N GLU A 116 -1.62 -11.01 21.95
CA GLU A 116 -0.60 -11.82 21.28
C GLU A 116 -1.04 -12.19 19.86
N CYS A 117 -0.22 -11.82 18.87
CA CYS A 117 -0.22 -12.38 17.51
C CYS A 117 0.38 -13.80 17.55
N SER A 118 0.26 -14.54 18.65
CA SER A 118 0.88 -15.86 18.72
C SER A 118 0.17 -16.77 17.72
N VAL A 119 0.99 -17.48 16.93
CA VAL A 119 0.67 -18.80 16.36
C VAL A 119 -0.10 -19.55 17.44
N PRO A 120 -1.24 -20.19 17.14
CA PRO A 120 -2.06 -20.82 18.16
C PRO A 120 -1.15 -21.57 19.12
N VAL A 121 -1.41 -21.39 20.43
CA VAL A 121 -1.03 -22.37 21.45
C VAL A 121 -1.13 -23.71 20.77
N GLU A 122 0.00 -24.43 20.56
CA GLU A 122 0.00 -25.75 19.93
C GLU A 122 -1.22 -26.44 20.46
N THR A 123 -2.28 -26.50 19.65
CA THR A 123 -3.54 -27.04 20.14
C THR A 123 -3.13 -28.46 20.35
N LYS A 124 -2.95 -28.86 21.62
CA LYS A 124 -2.74 -30.24 22.01
C LYS A 124 -3.74 -31.01 21.18
N SER A 125 -3.20 -31.73 20.22
CA SER A 125 -3.83 -32.12 18.96
C SER A 125 -4.93 -33.16 19.18
N SER A 126 -5.98 -32.81 19.93
CA SER A 126 -7.00 -33.80 20.27
C SER A 126 -8.39 -33.30 20.67
N GLN A 127 -8.68 -31.99 20.76
CA GLN A 127 -10.01 -31.56 21.25
C GLN A 127 -10.90 -30.78 20.29
N PHE A 128 -10.40 -30.30 19.15
CA PHE A 128 -11.26 -29.70 18.12
C PHE A 128 -11.40 -30.65 16.94
N SER A 129 -12.50 -31.41 16.90
CA SER A 129 -13.00 -32.08 15.70
C SER A 129 -13.63 -31.11 14.70
N VAL A 130 -13.13 -29.86 14.68
CA VAL A 130 -13.77 -28.68 14.09
C VAL A 130 -12.79 -28.09 13.08
N SER A 131 -13.26 -27.72 11.89
CA SER A 131 -12.37 -27.19 10.85
C SER A 131 -11.76 -25.85 11.30
N LYS A 132 -10.58 -25.47 10.77
CA LYS A 132 -9.96 -24.16 11.07
C LYS A 132 -10.89 -22.99 10.73
N LYS A 133 -11.71 -23.12 9.67
CA LYS A 133 -12.70 -22.10 9.27
C LYS A 133 -13.82 -21.97 10.31
N ASP A 134 -14.31 -23.09 10.83
CA ASP A 134 -15.29 -23.08 11.93
C ASP A 134 -14.68 -22.50 13.21
N ALA A 135 -13.40 -22.72 13.47
CA ALA A 135 -12.69 -22.13 14.60
C ALA A 135 -12.64 -20.59 14.53
N CYS A 136 -12.54 -19.99 13.33
CA CYS A 136 -12.68 -18.53 13.19
C CYS A 136 -14.04 -18.07 13.72
N MET A 137 -15.11 -18.77 13.38
CA MET A 137 -16.48 -18.37 13.74
C MET A 137 -16.78 -18.45 15.24
N MET A 138 -15.96 -19.17 16.00
CA MET A 138 -16.10 -19.34 17.45
C MET A 138 -15.43 -18.23 18.26
N VAL A 139 -14.58 -17.40 17.65
CA VAL A 139 -13.94 -16.27 18.32
C VAL A 139 -14.89 -15.06 18.25
N GLU A 140 -15.20 -14.45 19.39
CA GLU A 140 -16.05 -13.24 19.44
C GLU A 140 -15.24 -11.99 19.82
N GLU A 141 -14.16 -12.16 20.58
CA GLU A 141 -13.28 -11.07 20.99
C GLU A 141 -12.48 -10.51 19.80
N VAL A 142 -12.30 -9.18 19.77
CA VAL A 142 -11.38 -8.50 18.85
C VAL A 142 -10.00 -8.48 19.47
N CYS A 143 -9.12 -9.37 19.02
CA CYS A 143 -7.73 -9.46 19.45
C CYS A 143 -6.77 -9.73 18.28
N GLY A 144 -5.46 -9.60 18.50
CA GLY A 144 -4.41 -9.74 17.49
C GLY A 144 -4.17 -11.16 16.95
N SER A 145 -4.95 -12.16 17.38
CA SER A 145 -4.82 -13.53 16.89
C SER A 145 -5.36 -13.69 15.47
N VAL A 146 -4.78 -14.63 14.71
CA VAL A 146 -5.22 -14.94 13.35
C VAL A 146 -6.71 -15.31 13.29
N LEU A 147 -7.21 -16.10 14.26
CA LEU A 147 -8.62 -16.52 14.28
C LEU A 147 -9.57 -15.34 14.51
N SER A 148 -9.19 -14.37 15.34
CA SER A 148 -9.95 -13.13 15.53
C SER A 148 -9.94 -12.28 14.25
N ILE A 149 -8.78 -12.11 13.61
CA ILE A 149 -8.68 -11.39 12.32
C ILE A 149 -9.55 -12.06 11.25
N CYS A 150 -9.51 -13.39 11.17
CA CYS A 150 -10.35 -14.19 10.29
C CYS A 150 -11.85 -14.03 10.60
N ARG A 151 -12.24 -14.01 11.88
CA ARG A 151 -13.64 -13.77 12.29
C ARG A 151 -14.14 -12.41 11.82
N HIS A 152 -13.32 -11.39 12.03
CA HIS A 152 -13.66 -9.98 11.84
C HIS A 152 -13.12 -9.46 10.49
N LEU A 153 -13.01 -10.34 9.50
CA LEU A 153 -12.38 -10.04 8.22
C LEU A 153 -13.05 -8.85 7.50
N ASP A 154 -14.37 -8.73 7.57
CA ASP A 154 -15.11 -7.60 6.97
C ASP A 154 -14.62 -6.25 7.49
N LEU A 155 -14.43 -6.15 8.81
CA LEU A 155 -13.91 -4.95 9.47
C LEU A 155 -12.46 -4.66 9.07
N VAL A 156 -11.64 -5.72 8.96
CA VAL A 156 -10.25 -5.60 8.54
C VAL A 156 -10.16 -5.10 7.10
N LYS A 157 -10.89 -5.74 6.16
CA LYS A 157 -10.92 -5.35 4.75
C LYS A 157 -11.36 -3.91 4.54
N GLU A 158 -12.48 -3.50 5.17
CA GLU A 158 -12.99 -2.12 5.05
C GLU A 158 -11.92 -1.09 5.41
N ARG A 159 -11.22 -1.31 6.53
CA ARG A 159 -10.14 -0.42 6.98
C ARG A 159 -8.95 -0.47 6.06
N THR A 160 -8.52 -1.65 5.65
CA THR A 160 -7.37 -1.78 4.77
C THR A 160 -7.62 -1.10 3.43
N VAL A 161 -8.79 -1.32 2.82
CA VAL A 161 -9.20 -0.65 1.59
C VAL A 161 -9.15 0.86 1.76
N LYS A 162 -9.78 1.38 2.82
CA LYS A 162 -9.75 2.82 3.13
C LYS A 162 -8.33 3.36 3.32
N THR A 163 -7.46 2.59 3.98
CA THR A 163 -6.07 2.97 4.27
C THR A 163 -5.23 3.02 3.00
N VAL A 164 -5.33 2.00 2.15
CA VAL A 164 -4.64 1.93 0.85
C VAL A 164 -5.09 3.08 -0.05
N VAL A 165 -6.40 3.31 -0.18
CA VAL A 165 -6.93 4.45 -0.96
C VAL A 165 -6.43 5.79 -0.42
N SER A 166 -6.40 5.97 0.90
CA SER A 166 -5.91 7.22 1.50
C SER A 166 -4.41 7.43 1.28
N ALA A 167 -3.62 6.36 1.34
CA ALA A 167 -2.18 6.42 1.06
C ALA A 167 -1.92 6.86 -0.39
N LEU A 168 -2.65 6.26 -1.35
CA LEU A 168 -2.51 6.63 -2.76
C LEU A 168 -2.92 8.09 -3.03
N ASP A 169 -3.99 8.58 -2.40
CA ASP A 169 -4.41 9.99 -2.56
C ASP A 169 -3.30 10.97 -2.09
N ASN A 170 -2.64 10.65 -0.98
CA ASN A 170 -1.48 11.42 -0.52
C ASN A 170 -0.31 11.37 -1.52
N ASP A 171 0.01 10.19 -2.05
CA ASP A 171 1.12 10.02 -2.99
C ASP A 171 0.87 10.72 -4.33
N THR A 172 -0.38 10.68 -4.83
CA THR A 172 -0.75 11.36 -6.08
C THR A 172 -0.64 12.88 -5.99
N THR A 173 -0.91 13.46 -4.81
CA THR A 173 -0.76 14.91 -4.58
C THR A 173 0.68 15.33 -4.26
N GLY A 174 1.51 14.39 -3.80
CA GLY A 174 2.91 14.62 -3.39
C GLY A 174 3.94 13.97 -4.32
N GLU A 175 4.33 12.75 -3.98
CA GLU A 175 5.49 12.06 -4.57
C GLU A 175 5.32 11.80 -6.06
N PHE A 176 4.17 11.27 -6.50
CA PHE A 176 3.98 10.85 -7.90
C PHE A 176 4.09 12.04 -8.85
N TYR A 177 3.45 13.16 -8.50
CA TYR A 177 3.57 14.40 -9.27
C TYR A 177 5.04 14.84 -9.39
N THR A 178 5.78 14.78 -8.29
CA THR A 178 7.18 15.20 -8.22
C THR A 178 8.06 14.31 -9.10
N VAL A 179 7.94 12.99 -8.96
CA VAL A 179 8.76 12.03 -9.71
C VAL A 179 8.49 12.13 -11.21
N ILE A 180 7.22 12.17 -11.64
CA ILE A 180 6.87 12.28 -13.06
C ILE A 180 7.34 13.63 -13.65
N SER A 181 7.14 14.72 -12.91
CA SER A 181 7.60 16.06 -13.34
C SER A 181 9.12 16.15 -13.45
N HIS A 182 9.84 15.49 -12.55
CA HIS A 182 11.30 15.36 -12.62
C HIS A 182 11.75 14.55 -13.82
N THR A 183 11.06 13.46 -14.16
CA THR A 183 11.35 12.67 -15.37
C THR A 183 11.28 13.54 -16.63
N ILE A 184 10.20 14.32 -16.81
CA ILE A 184 10.06 15.24 -17.96
C ILE A 184 11.18 16.29 -17.96
N SER A 185 11.49 16.86 -16.80
CA SER A 185 12.53 17.88 -16.66
C SER A 185 13.92 17.34 -17.00
N ARG A 186 14.23 16.12 -16.58
CA ARG A 186 15.49 15.41 -16.88
C ARG A 186 15.65 15.19 -18.37
N ILE A 187 14.59 14.77 -19.07
CA ILE A 187 14.62 14.58 -20.52
C ILE A 187 14.84 15.92 -21.23
N ALA A 188 14.16 16.98 -20.79
CA ALA A 188 14.33 18.32 -21.34
C ALA A 188 15.79 18.82 -21.23
N VAL A 189 16.47 18.49 -20.12
CA VAL A 189 17.89 18.78 -19.91
C VAL A 189 18.79 17.89 -20.77
N LYS A 190 18.53 16.58 -20.82
CA LYS A 190 19.26 15.61 -21.66
C LYS A 190 19.26 16.01 -23.13
N TRP A 191 18.13 16.54 -23.61
CA TRP A 191 17.95 17.04 -24.97
C TRP A 191 18.53 18.44 -25.21
N LYS A 192 19.14 19.06 -24.20
CA LYS A 192 19.73 20.40 -24.26
C LYS A 192 18.75 21.46 -24.79
N LEU A 193 17.47 21.33 -24.43
CA LEU A 193 16.44 22.29 -24.85
C LEU A 193 16.75 23.69 -24.30
N GLY A 194 16.54 24.71 -25.13
CA GLY A 194 16.66 26.12 -24.73
C GLY A 194 15.65 26.50 -23.64
N VAL A 195 15.87 27.62 -22.95
CA VAL A 195 15.02 28.06 -21.82
C VAL A 195 13.53 28.14 -22.22
N ALA A 196 13.22 28.77 -23.36
CA ALA A 196 11.85 28.89 -23.84
C ALA A 196 11.22 27.52 -24.21
N GLN A 197 12.01 26.63 -24.83
CA GLN A 197 11.58 25.28 -25.20
C GLN A 197 11.29 24.43 -23.96
N ARG A 198 12.18 24.46 -22.95
CA ARG A 198 11.98 23.79 -21.66
C ARG A 198 10.73 24.28 -20.97
N LYS A 199 10.54 25.60 -20.88
CA LYS A 199 9.35 26.19 -20.26
C LYS A 199 8.07 25.73 -20.96
N ALA A 200 8.04 25.74 -22.29
CA ALA A 200 6.89 25.30 -23.07
C ALA A 200 6.56 23.81 -22.86
N LEU A 201 7.58 22.94 -22.81
CA LEU A 201 7.41 21.52 -22.54
C LEU A 201 6.94 21.27 -21.11
N ILE A 202 7.75 21.67 -20.13
CA ILE A 202 7.56 21.31 -18.71
C ILE A 202 6.26 21.91 -18.17
N SER A 203 5.98 23.19 -18.47
CA SER A 203 4.78 23.84 -17.91
C SER A 203 3.50 23.17 -18.38
N LYS A 204 3.43 22.77 -19.65
CA LYS A 204 2.20 22.17 -20.21
C LYS A 204 2.08 20.71 -19.81
N SER A 205 3.19 19.95 -19.87
CA SER A 205 3.18 18.56 -19.42
C SER A 205 2.89 18.43 -17.92
N ASN A 206 3.46 19.27 -17.05
CA ASN A 206 3.15 19.21 -15.61
C ASN A 206 1.69 19.56 -15.31
N ALA A 207 1.08 20.47 -16.07
CA ALA A 207 -0.35 20.76 -15.95
C ALA A 207 -1.19 19.52 -16.30
N ASN A 208 -0.81 18.80 -17.37
CA ASN A 208 -1.47 17.56 -17.77
C ASN A 208 -1.24 16.45 -16.71
N VAL A 209 -0.02 16.29 -16.18
CA VAL A 209 0.31 15.34 -15.10
C VAL A 209 -0.59 15.59 -13.88
N LYS A 210 -0.71 16.85 -13.42
CA LYS A 210 -1.54 17.19 -12.26
C LYS A 210 -3.02 16.83 -12.49
N MET A 211 -3.55 17.14 -13.67
CA MET A 211 -4.92 16.79 -14.03
C MET A 211 -5.13 15.26 -14.07
N LEU A 212 -4.20 14.54 -14.70
CA LEU A 212 -4.31 13.08 -14.88
C LEU A 212 -4.11 12.32 -13.56
N LEU A 213 -3.29 12.84 -12.64
CA LEU A 213 -3.18 12.30 -11.28
C LEU A 213 -4.47 12.50 -10.47
N ALA A 214 -5.15 13.64 -10.62
CA ALA A 214 -6.44 13.84 -9.97
C ALA A 214 -7.51 12.86 -10.49
N ILE A 215 -7.53 12.62 -11.80
CA ILE A 215 -8.40 11.60 -12.42
C ILE A 215 -8.02 10.21 -11.92
N PHE A 216 -6.72 9.91 -11.84
CA PHE A 216 -6.23 8.62 -11.35
C PHE A 216 -6.63 8.37 -9.89
N SER A 217 -6.46 9.34 -8.99
CA SER A 217 -6.87 9.20 -7.59
C SER A 217 -8.37 8.86 -7.49
N GLU A 218 -9.22 9.58 -8.24
CA GLU A 218 -10.66 9.33 -8.25
C GLU A 218 -11.01 7.95 -8.85
N HIS A 219 -10.36 7.55 -9.95
CA HIS A 219 -10.53 6.23 -10.54
C HIS A 219 -10.07 5.12 -9.59
N TYR A 220 -8.96 5.32 -8.87
CA TYR A 220 -8.44 4.35 -7.93
C TYR A 220 -9.40 4.18 -6.77
N LYS A 221 -9.85 5.29 -6.18
CA LYS A 221 -10.85 5.28 -5.09
C LYS A 221 -12.14 4.54 -5.47
N ASN A 222 -12.59 4.70 -6.70
CA ASN A 222 -13.83 4.07 -7.18
C ASN A 222 -13.63 2.69 -7.80
N GLY A 223 -12.39 2.27 -8.08
CA GLY A 223 -12.07 1.00 -8.75
C GLY A 223 -11.42 -0.02 -7.83
N PHE A 224 -10.63 0.41 -6.85
CA PHE A 224 -9.95 -0.47 -5.91
C PHE A 224 -10.97 -1.11 -4.97
N CYS A 225 -11.21 -2.41 -5.13
CA CYS A 225 -12.18 -3.17 -4.31
C CYS A 225 -13.62 -2.57 -4.33
N SER A 226 -14.05 -2.02 -5.46
CA SER A 226 -15.21 -1.11 -5.59
C SER A 226 -16.58 -1.62 -5.13
N ASP A 227 -16.81 -2.93 -5.21
CA ASP A 227 -18.16 -3.49 -5.07
C ASP A 227 -18.42 -4.11 -3.69
N SER A 228 -17.35 -4.36 -2.94
CA SER A 228 -17.43 -5.33 -1.83
C SER A 228 -16.23 -5.29 -0.88
N ASN A 229 -15.41 -4.24 -0.85
CA ASN A 229 -14.14 -4.28 -0.08
C ASN A 229 -13.30 -5.54 -0.38
N CYS A 230 -13.36 -6.02 -1.62
CA CYS A 230 -12.67 -7.22 -2.07
C CYS A 230 -13.23 -8.55 -1.54
N ASP A 231 -14.54 -8.64 -1.22
CA ASP A 231 -15.21 -9.88 -0.78
C ASP A 231 -14.98 -11.08 -1.72
N GLN A 232 -14.76 -10.85 -3.02
CA GLN A 232 -14.48 -11.93 -3.98
C GLN A 232 -13.19 -12.70 -3.65
N TYR A 233 -12.36 -12.18 -2.76
CA TYR A 233 -11.11 -12.79 -2.33
C TYR A 233 -11.15 -13.35 -0.90
N ASP A 234 -12.31 -13.31 -0.22
CA ASP A 234 -12.44 -13.73 1.17
C ASP A 234 -11.93 -15.14 1.44
N ASP A 235 -12.37 -16.12 0.66
CA ASP A 235 -11.95 -17.50 0.85
C ASP A 235 -10.43 -17.65 0.71
N LYS A 236 -9.81 -16.92 -0.22
CA LYS A 236 -8.35 -16.93 -0.43
C LYS A 236 -7.62 -16.24 0.72
N ILE A 237 -8.13 -15.10 1.20
CA ILE A 237 -7.54 -14.39 2.34
C ILE A 237 -7.64 -15.25 3.60
N VAL A 238 -8.81 -15.86 3.85
CA VAL A 238 -9.01 -16.77 4.98
C VAL A 238 -8.07 -17.98 4.90
N GLU A 239 -7.91 -18.58 3.72
CA GLU A 239 -6.96 -19.68 3.51
C GLU A 239 -5.52 -19.27 3.84
N LEU A 240 -5.09 -18.11 3.36
CA LEU A 240 -3.75 -17.57 3.64
C LEU A 240 -3.56 -17.28 5.13
N LEU A 241 -4.50 -16.59 5.76
CA LEU A 241 -4.49 -16.33 7.20
C LEU A 241 -4.37 -17.64 8.00
N LEU A 242 -5.22 -18.62 7.70
CA LEU A 242 -5.25 -19.91 8.42
C LEU A 242 -4.06 -20.84 8.11
N SER A 243 -3.20 -20.49 7.14
CA SER A 243 -1.94 -21.20 6.88
C SER A 243 -0.87 -20.92 7.94
N TYR A 244 -1.01 -19.82 8.69
CA TYR A 244 -0.13 -19.43 9.80
C TYR A 244 -0.58 -20.00 11.16
N VAL A 245 -1.61 -20.86 11.16
CA VAL A 245 -2.26 -21.46 12.34
C VAL A 245 -2.06 -22.96 12.34
#